data_AF-A0AAT9QYV0-F1
#
_entry.id   AF-A0AAT9QYV0-F1
#
_cell.length_a   1.000
_cell.length_b   1.000
_cell.length_c   1.000
_cell.angle_alpha   90.00
_cell.angle_beta   90.00
_cell.angle_gamma   90.00
#
_symmetry.space_group_name_H-M   'P 1'
#
loop_
_entity.id
_entity.type
_entity.pdbx_description
1 polymer ?
#
loop_
_entity_poly.entity_id
_entity_poly.type
_entity_poly.pdbx_seq_one_letter_code
_entity_poly.pdbx_strand_id
1 'polypeptide(L)'
;MDKKNALRAGALAAGTTLMMLLMSSPALALTPDDGDGPGQGLNVIETLGLFVVAPLALFAVIAGLVWVLDGSTDRQPKAKAKA
;
A
#
# COMPACT_ATOMS: atom_id res chain seq x y z
N MET A 1 -52.50 -30.30 -11.04
CA MET A 1 -51.90 -28.98 -10.75
C MET A 1 -52.47 -27.97 -11.72
N ASP A 2 -53.03 -26.87 -11.24
CA ASP A 2 -53.62 -25.84 -12.09
C ASP A 2 -52.56 -25.09 -12.89
N LYS A 3 -52.84 -24.80 -14.18
CA LYS A 3 -51.94 -24.02 -15.06
C LYS A 3 -51.53 -22.67 -14.45
N LYS A 4 -52.39 -22.09 -13.62
CA LYS A 4 -52.13 -20.84 -12.88
C LYS A 4 -51.07 -21.00 -11.80
N ASN A 5 -51.00 -22.16 -11.14
CA ASN A 5 -49.98 -22.46 -10.14
C ASN A 5 -48.63 -22.79 -10.79
N ALA A 6 -48.64 -23.46 -11.95
CA ALA A 6 -47.44 -23.69 -12.75
C ALA A 6 -46.81 -22.36 -13.23
N LEU A 7 -47.63 -21.41 -13.70
CA LEU A 7 -47.16 -20.08 -14.12
C LEU A 7 -46.54 -19.29 -12.97
N ARG A 8 -47.16 -19.33 -11.77
CA ARG A 8 -46.63 -18.67 -10.57
C ARG A 8 -45.33 -19.29 -10.08
N ALA A 9 -45.24 -20.61 -10.08
CA ALA A 9 -44.01 -21.32 -9.72
C ALA A 9 -42.87 -21.03 -10.71
N GLY A 10 -43.18 -20.99 -12.02
CA GLY A 10 -42.21 -20.63 -13.06
C GLY A 10 -41.73 -19.19 -12.96
N ALA A 11 -42.64 -18.23 -12.75
CA ALA A 11 -42.28 -16.83 -12.57
C ALA A 11 -41.44 -16.60 -11.31
N LEU A 12 -41.76 -17.31 -10.21
CA LEU A 12 -40.98 -17.23 -8.98
C LEU A 12 -39.58 -17.84 -9.17
N ALA A 13 -39.47 -19.03 -9.76
CA ALA A 13 -38.19 -19.68 -10.01
C ALA A 13 -37.31 -18.88 -10.99
N ALA A 14 -37.89 -18.34 -12.07
CA ALA A 14 -37.16 -17.48 -13.00
C ALA A 14 -36.73 -16.16 -12.35
N GLY A 15 -37.61 -15.55 -11.53
CA GLY A 15 -37.31 -14.33 -10.80
C GLY A 15 -36.20 -14.52 -9.75
N THR A 16 -36.23 -15.62 -8.99
CA THR A 16 -35.19 -15.90 -7.99
C THR A 16 -33.88 -16.28 -8.63
N THR A 17 -33.88 -17.13 -9.66
CA THR A 17 -32.65 -17.46 -10.40
C THR A 17 -32.05 -16.24 -11.08
N LEU A 18 -32.86 -15.38 -11.69
CA LEU A 18 -32.40 -14.11 -12.25
C LEU A 18 -31.87 -13.17 -11.16
N MET A 19 -32.57 -12.98 -10.04
CA MET A 19 -32.07 -12.16 -8.93
C MET A 19 -30.76 -12.72 -8.36
N MET A 20 -30.65 -14.04 -8.22
CA MET A 20 -29.42 -14.69 -7.77
C MET A 20 -28.29 -14.51 -8.79
N LEU A 21 -28.58 -14.59 -10.09
CA LEU A 21 -27.60 -14.32 -11.15
C LEU A 21 -27.20 -12.83 -11.23
N LEU A 22 -28.13 -11.91 -11.02
CA LEU A 22 -27.86 -10.46 -11.03
C LEU A 22 -27.13 -10.00 -9.76
N MET A 23 -27.33 -10.68 -8.62
CA MET A 23 -26.60 -10.42 -7.37
C MET A 23 -25.28 -11.18 -7.30
N SER A 24 -25.08 -12.21 -8.12
CA SER A 24 -23.74 -12.76 -8.37
C SER A 24 -23.01 -11.81 -9.31
N SER A 25 -22.07 -11.02 -8.78
CA SER A 25 -21.16 -10.22 -9.60
C SER A 25 -20.54 -11.11 -10.68
N PRO A 26 -20.46 -10.65 -11.94
CA PRO A 26 -19.84 -11.45 -12.98
C PRO A 26 -18.36 -11.63 -12.63
N ALA A 27 -17.98 -12.83 -12.20
CA ALA A 27 -16.62 -13.32 -12.28
C ALA A 27 -16.22 -13.62 -13.75
N LEU A 28 -16.74 -12.82 -14.69
CA LEU A 28 -16.56 -12.95 -16.14
C LEU A 28 -15.87 -11.70 -16.70
N ALA A 29 -14.80 -11.32 -16.01
CA ALA A 29 -13.64 -10.66 -16.56
C ALA A 29 -12.54 -10.89 -15.51
N LEU A 30 -11.57 -11.74 -15.82
CA LEU A 30 -10.23 -11.49 -15.31
C LEU A 30 -9.87 -10.10 -15.82
N THR A 31 -10.09 -9.08 -15.01
CA THR A 31 -9.35 -7.82 -15.09
C THR A 31 -8.10 -8.13 -14.29
N PRO A 32 -6.95 -8.44 -14.93
CA PRO A 32 -5.70 -8.49 -14.20
C PRO A 32 -5.54 -7.11 -13.57
N ASP A 33 -5.61 -7.05 -12.24
CA ASP A 33 -5.25 -5.84 -11.53
C ASP A 33 -3.73 -5.70 -11.65
N ASP A 34 -3.21 -4.50 -11.89
CA ASP A 34 -1.77 -4.26 -11.93
C ASP A 34 -1.10 -4.53 -10.56
N GLY A 35 -1.89 -4.84 -9.53
CA GLY A 35 -1.45 -5.38 -8.24
C GLY A 35 -1.55 -6.91 -8.07
N ASP A 36 -2.19 -7.65 -8.98
CA ASP A 36 -2.33 -9.12 -8.90
C ASP A 36 -1.02 -9.84 -9.25
N GLY A 37 -0.18 -9.21 -10.07
CA GLY A 37 1.17 -9.66 -10.34
C GLY A 37 2.13 -9.06 -9.31
N PRO A 38 2.82 -9.87 -8.46
CA PRO A 38 3.98 -9.36 -7.77
C PRO A 38 4.99 -9.01 -8.87
N GLY A 39 5.11 -7.73 -9.21
CA GLY A 39 6.02 -7.25 -10.25
C GLY A 39 7.43 -7.81 -10.06
N GLN A 40 8.28 -7.64 -11.06
CA GLN A 40 9.62 -8.24 -11.03
C GLN A 40 10.36 -7.85 -9.74
N GLY A 41 10.67 -8.86 -8.92
CA GLY A 41 11.29 -8.67 -7.60
C GLY A 41 12.62 -7.95 -7.72
N LEU A 42 12.93 -7.09 -6.74
CA LEU A 42 14.18 -6.36 -6.69
C LEU A 42 15.37 -7.33 -6.59
N ASN A 43 16.46 -7.00 -7.29
CA ASN A 43 17.73 -7.66 -7.09
C ASN A 43 18.25 -7.36 -5.67
N VAL A 44 18.96 -8.30 -5.07
CA VAL A 44 19.68 -8.14 -3.79
C VAL A 44 20.48 -6.83 -3.74
N ILE A 45 21.13 -6.46 -4.83
CA ILE A 45 21.91 -5.20 -4.90
C ILE A 45 20.98 -3.98 -4.79
N GLU A 46 19.82 -4.01 -5.43
CA GLU A 46 18.84 -2.92 -5.37
C GLU A 46 18.21 -2.84 -3.98
N THR A 47 17.88 -3.98 -3.37
CA THR A 47 17.35 -4.01 -2.00
C THR A 47 18.35 -3.43 -1.01
N LEU A 48 19.61 -3.86 -1.04
CA LEU A 48 20.63 -3.34 -0.14
C LEU A 48 20.97 -1.87 -0.46
N GLY A 49 21.02 -1.50 -1.75
CA GLY A 49 21.25 -0.14 -2.18
C GLY A 49 20.19 0.83 -1.67
N LEU A 50 18.91 0.50 -1.89
CA LEU A 50 17.78 1.37 -1.55
C LEU A 50 17.44 1.38 -0.06
N PHE A 51 17.51 0.22 0.62
CA PHE A 51 17.03 0.12 2.00
C PHE A 51 18.13 0.14 3.06
N VAL A 52 19.40 0.05 2.66
CA VAL A 52 20.54 0.10 3.61
C VAL A 52 21.48 1.24 3.26
N VAL A 53 22.00 1.26 2.03
CA VAL A 53 23.00 2.25 1.64
C VAL A 53 22.39 3.65 1.55
N ALA A 54 21.24 3.81 0.91
CA ALA A 54 20.61 5.13 0.76
C ALA A 54 20.25 5.79 2.12
N PRO A 55 19.65 5.08 3.11
CA PRO A 55 19.44 5.64 4.45
C PRO A 55 20.74 6.02 5.16
N LEU A 56 21.78 5.18 5.07
CA LEU A 56 23.09 5.48 5.68
C LEU A 56 23.77 6.68 5.02
N ALA A 57 23.71 6.79 3.70
CA ALA A 57 24.24 7.92 2.97
C ALA A 57 23.52 9.21 3.36
N LEU A 58 22.18 9.18 3.44
CA LEU A 58 21.39 10.33 3.87
C LEU A 58 21.75 10.75 5.30
N PHE A 59 21.88 9.78 6.21
CA PHE A 59 22.32 10.04 7.59
C PHE A 59 23.71 10.68 7.63
N ALA A 60 24.68 10.12 6.90
CA ALA A 60 26.05 10.64 6.87
C ALA A 60 26.10 12.06 6.31
N VAL A 61 25.31 12.36 5.27
CA VAL A 61 25.18 13.71 4.72
C VAL A 61 24.63 14.67 5.77
N ILE A 62 23.53 14.31 6.45
CA ILE A 62 22.93 15.16 7.49
C ILE A 62 23.92 15.38 8.65
N ALA A 63 24.54 14.31 9.15
CA ALA A 63 25.51 14.40 10.24
C ALA A 63 26.72 15.27 9.86
N GLY A 64 27.24 15.11 8.63
CA GLY A 64 28.33 15.94 8.12
C GLY A 64 27.92 17.41 8.01
N LEU A 65 26.73 17.69 7.48
CA LEU A 65 26.20 19.06 7.39
C LEU A 65 26.04 19.69 8.78
N VAL A 66 25.50 18.95 9.76
CA VAL A 66 25.37 19.42 11.14
C VAL A 66 26.74 19.68 11.76
N TRP A 67 27.72 18.79 11.56
CA TRP A 67 29.06 18.97 12.11
C TRP A 67 29.76 20.21 11.55
N VAL A 68 29.69 20.42 10.23
CA VAL A 68 30.23 21.62 9.57
C VAL A 68 29.53 22.88 10.07
N LEU A 69 28.21 22.85 10.23
CA LEU A 69 27.44 24.01 10.68
C LEU A 69 27.63 24.29 12.18
N ASP A 70 27.73 23.26 13.04
CA ASP A 70 27.94 23.43 14.48
C ASP A 70 29.33 23.97 14.81
N GLY A 71 30.34 23.56 14.04
CA GLY A 71 31.70 24.09 14.13
C GLY A 71 31.82 25.59 13.81
N SER A 72 30.80 26.21 13.21
CA SER A 72 30.76 27.65 12.93
C SER A 72 30.28 28.51 14.12
N THR A 73 29.73 27.88 15.16
CA THR A 73 29.27 28.59 16.36
C THR A 73 30.34 28.52 17.45
N ASP A 74 31.05 29.62 17.67
CA ASP A 74 31.86 29.84 18.88
C ASP A 74 30.92 29.86 20.10
N ARG A 75 30.67 28.67 20.68
CA ARG A 75 29.90 28.53 21.91
C ARG A 75 30.75 29.05 23.07
N GLN A 76 30.64 30.36 23.35
CA GLN A 76 31.19 30.96 24.57
C GLN A 76 30.72 30.13 25.79
N PRO A 77 31.62 29.61 26.63
CA PRO A 77 31.23 28.81 27.79
C PRO A 77 30.40 29.68 28.73
N LYS A 78 29.16 29.24 29.02
CA LYS A 78 28.30 29.94 29.97
C LYS A 78 29.04 29.99 31.31
N ALA A 79 29.42 31.20 31.74
CA ALA A 79 30.13 31.43 32.99
C ALA A 79 29.35 30.77 34.12
N LYS A 80 30.02 29.89 34.87
CA LYS A 80 29.42 29.20 36.02
C LYS A 80 28.91 30.28 37.00
N ALA A 81 27.60 30.30 37.23
CA ALA A 81 27.02 31.12 38.28
C ALA A 81 27.67 30.71 39.60
N LYS A 82 28.39 31.64 40.22
CA LYS A 82 29.07 31.46 41.49
C LYS A 82 28.00 31.31 42.57
N ALA A 83 28.08 30.22 43.35
CA ALA A 83 27.23 29.95 44.50
C ALA A 83 27.43 30.97 45.63
#